data_AF-A0A925H622-F1
#
_entry.id   AF-A0A925H622-F1
#
_cell.length_a   1.000
_cell.length_b   1.000
_cell.length_c   1.000
_cell.angle_alpha   90.00
_cell.angle_beta   90.00
_cell.angle_gamma   90.00
#
_symmetry.space_group_name_H-M   'P 1'
#
loop_
_entity.id
_entity.type
_entity.pdbx_description
1 polymer ?
#
loop_
_entity_poly.entity_id
_entity_poly.type
_entity_poly.pdbx_seq_one_letter_code
_entity_poly.pdbx_strand_id
1 'polypeptide(L)'
;MREVVFVLLLSSLFALAGCRGTDAGANGAGEPRGGTAAAADALVSELKAFTDELVGKVESAREPSEGVAEAQKLLESRRDALAARINSAKKGEQDAATRRKWLEAEVDGTDRVSRLQVKYLDASMRDPALKARLDKLVGDYGAIFKDR
;
A
#
# COMPACT_ATOMS: atom_id res chain seq x y z
N MET A 1 -45.38 2.42 11.05
CA MET A 1 -45.82 1.37 12.00
C MET A 1 -45.33 0.02 11.51
N ARG A 2 -44.31 -0.54 12.16
CA ARG A 2 -44.12 -1.99 12.36
C ARG A 2 -42.93 -2.17 13.30
N GLU A 3 -43.28 -2.19 14.58
CA GLU A 3 -42.44 -2.76 15.63
C GLU A 3 -42.35 -4.27 15.40
N VAL A 4 -41.16 -4.85 15.60
CA VAL A 4 -41.05 -6.17 16.23
C VAL A 4 -39.84 -6.11 17.17
N VAL A 5 -40.20 -5.98 18.44
CA VAL A 5 -39.41 -6.22 19.64
C VAL A 5 -38.89 -7.66 19.61
N PHE A 6 -37.58 -7.86 19.83
CA PHE A 6 -37.07 -9.15 20.30
C PHE A 6 -36.06 -8.93 21.42
N VAL A 7 -36.62 -8.88 22.63
CA VAL A 7 -35.92 -9.06 23.90
C VAL A 7 -35.71 -10.57 24.07
N LEU A 8 -34.46 -11.02 24.18
CA LEU A 8 -34.15 -12.25 24.89
C LEU A 8 -32.90 -12.03 25.75
N LEU A 9 -33.19 -11.77 27.02
CA LEU A 9 -32.33 -11.99 28.17
C LEU A 9 -31.82 -13.44 28.18
N LEU A 10 -30.53 -13.64 28.40
CA LEU A 10 -30.06 -14.86 29.06
C LEU A 10 -28.85 -14.56 29.94
N SER A 11 -29.16 -14.42 31.22
CA SER A 11 -28.26 -14.43 32.35
C SER A 11 -27.50 -15.75 32.43
N SER A 12 -26.20 -15.71 32.71
CA SER A 12 -25.47 -16.84 33.30
C SER A 12 -24.39 -16.32 34.22
N LEU A 13 -24.75 -16.21 35.50
CA LEU A 13 -23.81 -16.27 36.62
C LEU A 13 -23.16 -17.66 36.61
N PHE A 14 -21.84 -17.70 36.56
CA PHE A 14 -21.07 -18.79 37.14
C PHE A 14 -20.04 -18.17 38.10
N ALA A 15 -20.39 -18.15 39.37
CA ALA A 15 -19.43 -18.05 40.45
C ALA A 15 -18.98 -19.47 40.79
N LEU A 16 -17.68 -19.74 40.64
CA LEU A 16 -17.06 -20.95 41.18
C LEU A 16 -15.83 -20.53 41.98
N ALA A 17 -15.92 -20.76 43.28
CA ALA A 17 -14.86 -20.61 44.25
C ALA A 17 -13.79 -21.69 44.04
N GLY A 18 -12.52 -21.37 44.30
CA GLY A 18 -11.49 -22.39 44.46
C GLY A 18 -10.05 -21.93 44.33
N CYS A 19 -9.35 -21.93 45.46
CA CYS A 19 -7.92 -22.26 45.65
C CYS A 19 -6.83 -21.30 45.14
N ARG A 20 -6.29 -20.58 46.14
CA ARG A 20 -4.86 -20.34 46.41
C ARG A 20 -3.91 -21.38 45.77
N GLY A 21 -2.92 -20.91 45.03
CA GLY A 21 -1.77 -21.69 44.56
C GLY A 21 -0.68 -20.77 44.04
N THR A 22 0.39 -20.64 44.82
CA THR A 22 1.67 -19.99 44.51
C THR A 22 2.40 -20.66 43.33
N ASP A 23 3.07 -19.81 42.55
CA ASP A 23 4.30 -20.03 41.75
C ASP A 23 4.49 -21.35 40.99
N ALA A 24 4.49 -21.27 39.66
CA ALA A 24 5.60 -21.73 38.80
C ALA A 24 5.26 -21.44 37.33
N GLY A 25 6.30 -21.10 36.56
CA GLY A 25 6.19 -20.48 35.25
C GLY A 25 5.48 -21.30 34.17
N ALA A 26 4.93 -20.57 33.22
CA ALA A 26 4.73 -21.05 31.86
C ALA A 26 4.99 -19.88 30.92
N ASN A 27 6.08 -20.01 30.16
CA ASN A 27 6.38 -19.22 28.98
C ASN A 27 5.16 -19.24 28.04
N GLY A 28 4.43 -18.13 28.01
CA GLY A 28 3.39 -17.84 27.04
C GLY A 28 3.66 -16.48 26.43
N ALA A 29 4.84 -16.32 25.83
CA ALA A 29 5.11 -15.21 24.93
C ALA A 29 4.21 -15.39 23.70
N GLY A 30 2.97 -14.90 23.80
CA GLY A 30 2.18 -14.58 22.64
C GLY A 30 2.91 -13.46 21.91
N GLU A 31 3.68 -13.81 20.87
CA GLU A 31 4.22 -12.83 19.94
C GLU A 31 3.08 -11.93 19.47
N PRO A 32 3.27 -10.61 19.46
CA PRO A 32 2.23 -9.71 18.99
C PRO A 32 2.04 -9.98 17.50
N ARG A 33 0.79 -10.26 17.10
CA ARG A 33 0.31 -10.18 15.71
C ARG A 33 0.54 -8.81 15.03
N GLY A 34 1.27 -7.89 15.67
CA GLY A 34 1.60 -6.55 15.18
C GLY A 34 2.70 -6.51 14.11
N GLY A 35 3.44 -7.60 13.86
CA GLY A 35 4.52 -7.61 12.87
C GLY A 35 4.04 -7.42 11.42
N THR A 36 2.93 -8.05 11.03
CA THR A 36 2.42 -7.99 9.64
C THR A 36 1.69 -6.70 9.33
N ALA A 37 0.92 -6.17 10.29
CA ALA A 37 0.25 -4.88 10.15
C ALA A 37 1.25 -3.72 10.08
N ALA A 38 2.27 -3.71 10.95
CA ALA A 38 3.32 -2.68 10.92
C ALA A 38 4.13 -2.74 9.62
N ALA A 39 4.44 -3.94 9.12
CA ALA A 39 5.14 -4.10 7.83
C ALA A 39 4.32 -3.58 6.65
N ALA A 40 2.99 -3.79 6.67
CA ALA A 40 2.10 -3.27 5.64
C ALA A 40 1.95 -1.75 5.72
N ASP A 41 1.79 -1.18 6.92
CA ASP A 41 1.73 0.28 7.09
C ASP A 41 3.04 0.94 6.64
N ALA A 42 4.19 0.30 6.91
CA ALA A 42 5.49 0.75 6.41
C ALA A 42 5.61 0.67 4.88
N LEU A 43 5.11 -0.40 4.26
CA LEU A 43 5.05 -0.52 2.80
C LEU A 43 4.14 0.54 2.16
N VAL A 44 2.96 0.76 2.74
CA VAL A 44 2.02 1.81 2.30
C VAL A 44 2.69 3.17 2.35
N SER A 45 3.35 3.49 3.47
CA SER A 45 4.04 4.77 3.62
C SER A 45 5.19 4.94 2.62
N GLU A 46 5.95 3.87 2.37
CA GLU A 46 7.03 3.89 1.37
C GLU A 46 6.49 4.10 -0.04
N LEU A 47 5.43 3.38 -0.43
CA LEU A 47 4.80 3.52 -1.75
C LEU A 47 4.28 4.94 -1.97
N LYS A 48 3.63 5.52 -0.95
CA LYS A 48 3.14 6.90 -1.02
C LYS A 48 4.29 7.89 -1.20
N ALA A 49 5.33 7.80 -0.36
CA ALA A 49 6.48 8.69 -0.44
C ALA A 49 7.23 8.56 -1.77
N PHE A 50 7.38 7.33 -2.27
CA PHE A 50 7.98 7.07 -3.56
C PHE A 50 7.16 7.65 -4.71
N THR A 51 5.82 7.51 -4.66
CA THR A 51 4.91 8.12 -5.64
C THR A 51 5.00 9.65 -5.59
N ASP A 52 5.02 10.23 -4.39
CA ASP A 52 5.17 11.68 -4.18
C ASP A 52 6.48 12.19 -4.81
N GLU A 53 7.59 11.50 -4.57
CA GLU A 53 8.90 11.83 -5.11
C GLU A 53 8.91 11.73 -6.66
N LEU A 54 8.34 10.65 -7.20
CA LEU A 54 8.29 10.39 -8.63
C LEU A 54 7.42 11.41 -9.38
N VAL A 55 6.20 11.66 -8.89
CA VAL A 55 5.31 12.69 -9.46
C VAL A 55 5.94 14.08 -9.30
N GLY A 56 6.51 14.37 -8.13
CA GLY A 56 7.17 15.65 -7.84
C GLY A 56 8.30 15.97 -8.81
N LYS A 57 9.11 14.98 -9.22
CA LYS A 57 10.15 15.15 -10.25
C LYS A 57 9.60 15.62 -11.59
N VAL A 58 8.46 15.06 -12.02
CA VAL A 58 7.84 15.46 -13.28
C VAL A 58 7.23 16.85 -13.17
N GLU A 59 6.55 17.14 -12.07
CA GLU A 59 5.77 18.36 -11.91
C GLU A 59 6.61 19.61 -11.57
N SER A 60 7.76 19.43 -10.95
CA SER A 60 8.68 20.52 -10.58
C SER A 60 9.71 20.85 -11.66
N ALA A 61 9.86 19.99 -12.68
CA ALA A 61 10.78 20.24 -13.77
C ALA A 61 10.29 21.39 -14.65
N ARG A 62 11.23 22.25 -15.07
CA ARG A 62 10.95 23.31 -16.03
C ARG A 62 10.51 22.74 -17.37
N GLU A 63 11.19 21.69 -17.81
CA GLU A 63 10.87 20.95 -19.03
C GLU A 63 10.27 19.58 -18.67
N PRO A 64 9.03 19.27 -19.07
CA PRO A 64 8.38 18.00 -18.71
C PRO A 64 9.18 16.77 -19.13
N SER A 65 9.87 16.85 -20.28
CA SER A 65 10.67 15.74 -20.81
C SER A 65 11.89 15.42 -19.94
N GLU A 66 12.46 16.41 -19.26
CA GLU A 66 13.55 16.25 -18.29
C GLU A 66 13.01 15.64 -17.00
N GLY A 67 11.88 16.16 -16.49
CA GLY A 67 11.22 15.65 -15.29
C GLY A 67 10.83 14.17 -15.43
N VAL A 68 10.25 13.78 -16.57
CA VAL A 68 9.93 12.36 -16.85
C VAL A 68 11.19 11.50 -16.91
N ALA A 69 12.29 12.01 -17.49
CA ALA A 69 13.54 11.26 -17.55
C ALA A 69 14.16 11.06 -16.15
N GLU A 70 14.07 12.05 -15.27
CA GLU A 70 14.52 11.91 -13.87
C GLU A 70 13.62 10.96 -13.07
N ALA A 71 12.30 11.08 -13.22
CA ALA A 71 11.33 10.19 -12.60
C ALA A 71 11.57 8.73 -13.03
N GLN A 72 11.87 8.51 -14.31
CA GLN A 72 12.22 7.20 -14.84
C GLN A 72 13.49 6.63 -14.21
N LYS A 73 14.56 7.43 -14.08
CA LYS A 73 15.80 7.00 -13.41
C LYS A 73 15.57 6.65 -11.95
N LEU A 74 14.78 7.47 -11.24
CA LEU A 74 14.38 7.20 -9.86
C LEU A 74 13.63 5.86 -9.77
N LEU A 75 12.67 5.63 -10.66
CA LEU A 75 11.93 4.38 -10.72
C LEU A 75 12.86 3.19 -10.95
N GLU A 76 13.71 3.24 -11.97
CA GLU A 76 14.67 2.19 -12.28
C GLU A 76 15.59 1.87 -11.10
N SER A 77 16.00 2.87 -10.31
CA SER A 77 16.87 2.68 -9.15
C SER A 77 16.21 1.96 -7.96
N ARG A 78 14.88 2.04 -7.81
CA ARG A 78 14.14 1.47 -6.67
C ARG A 78 13.22 0.33 -7.04
N ARG A 79 12.97 0.11 -8.34
CA ARG A 79 11.98 -0.82 -8.89
C ARG A 79 12.07 -2.21 -8.28
N ASP A 80 13.25 -2.81 -8.31
CA ASP A 80 13.40 -4.22 -7.93
C ASP A 80 13.30 -4.42 -6.41
N ALA A 81 13.77 -3.46 -5.62
CA ALA A 81 13.60 -3.46 -4.17
C ALA A 81 12.12 -3.32 -3.77
N LEU A 82 11.39 -2.37 -4.38
CA LEU A 82 9.96 -2.18 -4.13
C LEU A 82 9.15 -3.42 -4.56
N ALA A 83 9.41 -3.95 -5.75
CA ALA A 83 8.74 -5.17 -6.23
C ALA A 83 8.97 -6.36 -5.29
N ALA A 84 10.18 -6.54 -4.75
CA ALA A 84 10.45 -7.60 -3.78
C ALA A 84 9.64 -7.45 -2.49
N ARG A 85 9.51 -6.21 -1.98
CA ARG A 85 8.70 -5.92 -0.77
C ARG A 85 7.22 -6.14 -1.01
N ILE A 86 6.69 -5.69 -2.15
CA ILE A 86 5.29 -5.93 -2.57
C ILE A 86 5.02 -7.43 -2.68
N ASN A 87 5.90 -8.19 -3.34
CA ASN A 87 5.76 -9.64 -3.49
C ASN A 87 5.79 -10.37 -2.15
N SER A 88 6.61 -9.91 -1.21
CA SER A 88 6.64 -10.44 0.15
C SER A 88 5.34 -10.16 0.91
N ALA A 89 4.80 -8.94 0.78
CA ALA A 89 3.52 -8.56 1.38
C ALA A 89 2.34 -9.37 0.81
N LYS A 90 2.32 -9.62 -0.51
CA LYS A 90 1.30 -10.44 -1.19
C LYS A 90 1.29 -11.90 -0.74
N LYS A 91 2.47 -12.47 -0.48
CA LYS A 91 2.65 -13.87 -0.06
C LYS A 91 2.43 -14.08 1.43
N GLY A 92 2.59 -13.03 2.24
CA GLY A 92 2.42 -13.09 3.69
C GLY A 92 0.96 -13.33 4.10
N GLU A 93 0.78 -14.01 5.23
CA GLU A 93 -0.53 -14.10 5.88
C GLU A 93 -0.89 -12.73 6.47
N GLN A 94 -1.97 -12.13 5.97
CA GLN A 94 -2.45 -10.81 6.35
C GLN A 94 -3.97 -10.86 6.52
N ASP A 95 -4.49 -10.13 7.50
CA ASP A 95 -5.93 -9.94 7.60
C ASP A 95 -6.47 -9.07 6.44
N ALA A 96 -7.79 -9.09 6.26
CA ALA A 96 -8.46 -8.41 5.17
C ALA A 96 -8.29 -6.87 5.22
N ALA A 97 -8.16 -6.28 6.41
CA ALA A 97 -7.99 -4.84 6.55
C ALA A 97 -6.58 -4.42 6.13
N THR A 98 -5.56 -5.16 6.57
CA THR A 98 -4.17 -4.97 6.14
C THR A 98 -4.03 -5.12 4.62
N ARG A 99 -4.65 -6.17 4.05
CA ARG A 99 -4.65 -6.37 2.59
C ARG A 99 -5.29 -5.20 1.85
N ARG A 100 -6.44 -4.72 2.32
CA ARG A 100 -7.15 -3.59 1.71
C ARG A 100 -6.30 -2.32 1.69
N LYS A 101 -5.65 -1.99 2.80
CA LYS A 101 -4.82 -0.78 2.92
C LYS A 101 -3.72 -0.70 1.85
N TRP A 102 -2.97 -1.78 1.63
CA TRP A 102 -1.89 -1.73 0.65
C TRP A 102 -2.38 -1.80 -0.80
N LEU A 103 -3.52 -2.45 -1.06
CA LEU A 103 -4.19 -2.40 -2.37
C LEU A 103 -4.69 -0.98 -2.69
N GLU A 104 -5.23 -0.26 -1.70
CA GLU A 104 -5.61 1.15 -1.86
C GLU A 104 -4.37 2.02 -2.19
N ALA A 105 -3.22 1.73 -1.60
CA ALA A 105 -1.97 2.43 -1.92
C ALA A 105 -1.45 2.11 -3.33
N GLU A 106 -1.61 0.88 -3.82
CA GLU A 106 -1.31 0.50 -5.20
C GLU A 106 -2.18 1.28 -6.19
N VAL A 107 -3.49 1.35 -5.94
CA VAL A 107 -4.45 2.08 -6.78
C VAL A 107 -4.15 3.59 -6.75
N ASP A 108 -4.00 4.20 -5.57
CA ASP A 108 -3.67 5.63 -5.44
C ASP A 108 -2.36 5.95 -6.18
N GLY A 109 -1.32 5.14 -5.99
CA GLY A 109 -0.05 5.31 -6.68
C GLY A 109 -0.19 5.27 -8.19
N THR A 110 -0.87 4.25 -8.72
CA THR A 110 -1.06 4.07 -10.17
C THR A 110 -1.91 5.18 -10.78
N ASP A 111 -2.96 5.60 -10.09
CA ASP A 111 -3.82 6.71 -10.51
C ASP A 111 -3.04 8.03 -10.56
N ARG A 112 -2.18 8.28 -9.58
CA ARG A 112 -1.38 9.51 -9.54
C ARG A 112 -0.33 9.56 -10.63
N VAL A 113 0.35 8.45 -10.91
CA VAL A 113 1.33 8.38 -12.00
C VAL A 113 0.64 8.47 -13.37
N SER A 114 -0.51 7.81 -13.56
CA SER A 114 -1.26 7.90 -14.82
C SER A 114 -1.86 9.28 -15.09
N ARG A 115 -2.23 10.04 -14.05
CA ARG A 115 -2.66 11.45 -14.18
C ARG A 115 -1.60 12.35 -14.82
N LEU A 116 -0.32 11.97 -14.82
CA LEU A 116 0.71 12.69 -15.58
C LEU A 116 0.44 12.69 -17.09
N GLN A 117 -0.07 11.59 -17.65
CA GLN A 117 -0.45 11.52 -19.06
C GLN A 117 -1.59 12.50 -19.38
N VAL A 118 -2.56 12.64 -18.47
CA VAL A 118 -3.66 13.60 -18.61
C VAL A 118 -3.15 15.03 -18.48
N LYS A 119 -2.32 15.30 -17.47
CA LYS A 119 -1.77 16.63 -17.19
C LYS A 119 -0.91 17.16 -18.33
N TYR A 120 -0.14 16.30 -18.99
CA TYR A 120 0.75 16.66 -20.09
C TYR A 120 0.18 16.29 -21.47
N LEU A 121 -1.12 16.04 -21.58
CA LEU A 121 -1.76 15.60 -22.83
C LEU A 121 -1.43 16.53 -24.00
N ASP A 122 -1.69 17.83 -23.86
CA ASP A 122 -1.45 18.82 -24.92
C ASP A 122 0.02 18.91 -25.35
N ALA A 123 0.95 18.81 -24.39
CA ALA A 123 2.38 18.78 -24.68
C ALA A 123 2.76 17.49 -25.44
N SER A 124 2.24 16.34 -24.98
CA SER A 124 2.51 15.02 -25.56
C SER A 124 1.94 14.84 -26.98
N MET A 125 0.87 15.57 -27.33
CA MET A 125 0.34 15.59 -28.70
C MET A 125 1.27 16.31 -29.68
N ARG A 126 2.08 17.24 -29.20
CA ARG A 126 3.05 18.01 -30.00
C ARG A 126 4.47 17.42 -29.94
N ASP A 127 4.74 16.60 -28.92
CA ASP A 127 6.00 15.89 -28.73
C ASP A 127 5.76 14.39 -28.53
N PRO A 128 5.87 13.58 -29.61
CA PRO A 128 5.75 12.13 -29.55
C PRO A 128 6.78 11.46 -28.63
N ALA A 129 7.95 12.06 -28.44
CA ALA A 129 8.96 11.52 -27.54
C ALA A 129 8.54 11.71 -26.07
N LEU A 130 7.98 12.86 -25.72
CA LEU A 130 7.36 13.06 -24.40
C LEU A 130 6.23 12.06 -24.15
N LYS A 131 5.35 11.85 -25.14
CA LYS A 131 4.30 10.83 -25.04
C LYS A 131 4.86 9.45 -24.72
N ALA A 132 5.83 8.99 -25.52
CA ALA A 132 6.44 7.67 -25.32
C ALA A 132 7.11 7.53 -23.95
N ARG A 133 7.74 8.59 -23.44
CA ARG A 133 8.36 8.60 -22.10
C ARG A 133 7.33 8.53 -20.98
N LEU A 134 6.22 9.26 -21.09
CA LEU A 134 5.10 9.18 -20.13
C LEU A 134 4.47 7.79 -20.13
N ASP A 135 4.21 7.23 -21.32
CA ASP A 135 3.65 5.89 -21.47
C ASP A 135 4.58 4.83 -20.84
N LYS A 136 5.90 4.96 -21.05
CA LYS A 136 6.91 4.10 -20.40
C LYS A 136 6.89 4.25 -18.88
N LEU A 137 6.89 5.49 -18.36
CA LEU A 137 6.89 5.75 -16.91
C LEU A 137 5.67 5.11 -16.24
N VAL A 138 4.49 5.28 -16.81
CA VAL A 138 3.23 4.68 -16.30
C VAL A 138 3.29 3.16 -16.37
N GLY A 139 3.74 2.60 -17.51
CA GLY A 139 3.85 1.16 -17.69
C GLY A 139 4.85 0.51 -16.72
N ASP A 140 6.03 1.11 -16.56
CA ASP A 140 7.06 0.61 -15.66
C ASP A 140 6.66 0.76 -14.19
N TYR A 141 5.96 1.83 -13.82
CA TYR A 141 5.43 2.00 -12.47
C TYR A 141 4.39 0.93 -12.17
N GLY A 142 3.41 0.71 -13.06
CA GLY A 142 2.44 -0.37 -12.88
C GLY A 142 3.07 -1.77 -12.84
N ALA A 143 4.22 -1.96 -13.49
CA ALA A 143 4.93 -3.24 -13.48
C ALA A 143 5.55 -3.59 -12.12
N ILE A 144 5.68 -2.66 -11.17
CA ILE A 144 6.19 -2.96 -9.82
C ILE A 144 5.22 -3.83 -9.02
N PHE A 145 3.93 -3.76 -9.36
CA PHE A 145 2.85 -4.50 -8.69
C PHE A 145 2.52 -5.82 -9.37
N LYS A 146 3.18 -6.18 -10.47
CA LYS A 146 2.96 -7.49 -11.11
C LYS A 146 3.76 -8.57 -10.39
N ASP A 147 3.18 -9.76 -10.28
CA ASP A 147 3.91 -10.91 -9.75
C ASP A 147 5.09 -11.22 -10.69
N ARG A 148 6.30 -11.33 -10.13
CA ARG A 148 7.52 -11.72 -10.84
C ARG A 148 7.99 -13.09 -10.40
#